data_AF-A0A764RDV1-F1
#
_entry.id   AF-A0A764RDV1-F1
#
_cell.length_a   1.000
_cell.length_b   1.000
_cell.length_c   1.000
_cell.angle_alpha   90.00
_cell.angle_beta   90.00
_cell.angle_gamma   90.00
#
_symmetry.space_group_name_H-M   'P 1'
#
loop_
_entity.id
_entity.type
_entity.pdbx_description
1 polymer ?
#
loop_
_entity_poly.entity_id
_entity_poly.type
_entity_poly.pdbx_seq_one_letter_code
_entity_poly.pdbx_strand_id
1 'polypeptide(L)'
;MRMSGLRAVSLAGILVFCRSTGVLADIPITITGTIIEPACSVTDASGSGQTEVNFGPVSLEDVGTVKAQQSLTMRVTCDDSAPSGKSLKMFITPGSNGTITWSGQPVLGTSLSGLGIDLTDSSQTRIPLSTWVDVPGVDTSVVAPSGEMTLRAMLVSPDTSTLTAGNFSATASVVVSYI
;
A
#
# COMPACT_ATOMS: atom_id res chain seq x y z
N MET A 1 14.18 -109.08 -37.07
CA MET A 1 13.69 -108.83 -35.69
C MET A 1 13.78 -107.33 -35.47
N ARG A 2 12.77 -106.51 -35.72
CA ARG A 2 11.45 -106.36 -35.07
C ARG A 2 11.54 -106.04 -33.57
N MET A 3 10.83 -104.95 -33.23
CA MET A 3 10.41 -104.48 -31.89
C MET A 3 11.45 -103.63 -31.16
N SER A 4 11.12 -102.53 -30.48
CA SER A 4 9.86 -101.80 -30.25
C SER A 4 10.21 -100.58 -29.39
N GLY A 5 9.40 -99.51 -29.39
CA GLY A 5 9.30 -98.67 -28.20
C GLY A 5 9.32 -97.16 -28.41
N LEU A 6 8.28 -96.67 -29.05
CA LEU A 6 7.74 -95.31 -28.93
C LEU A 6 7.49 -94.94 -27.45
N ARG A 7 8.03 -93.82 -26.95
CA ARG A 7 7.37 -92.97 -25.93
C ARG A 7 7.81 -91.50 -26.06
N ALA A 8 6.92 -90.72 -26.66
CA ALA A 8 6.87 -89.29 -26.49
C ALA A 8 6.46 -88.97 -25.05
N VAL A 9 7.19 -88.07 -24.38
CA VAL A 9 6.70 -87.35 -23.20
C VAL A 9 6.96 -85.88 -23.47
N SER A 10 5.88 -85.21 -23.85
CA SER A 10 5.80 -83.76 -24.02
C SER A 10 5.77 -83.13 -22.63
N LEU A 11 6.87 -82.51 -22.18
CA LEU A 11 6.81 -81.55 -21.08
C LEU A 11 6.51 -80.18 -21.67
N ALA A 12 5.24 -79.78 -21.56
CA ALA A 12 4.83 -78.39 -21.75
C ALA A 12 5.51 -77.55 -20.66
N GLY A 13 6.57 -76.83 -21.02
CA GLY A 13 7.19 -75.83 -20.17
C GLY A 13 6.22 -74.66 -20.00
N ILE A 14 5.75 -74.45 -18.79
CA ILE A 14 4.95 -73.29 -18.41
C ILE A 14 5.83 -72.05 -18.55
N LEU A 15 5.63 -71.29 -19.63
CA LEU A 15 6.14 -69.93 -19.79
C LEU A 15 5.42 -69.03 -18.78
N VAL A 16 6.02 -68.85 -17.60
CA VAL A 16 5.64 -67.78 -16.68
C VAL A 16 6.05 -66.46 -17.33
N PHE A 17 5.14 -65.87 -18.11
CA PHE A 17 5.21 -64.47 -18.49
C PHE A 17 5.11 -63.64 -17.21
N CYS A 18 6.25 -63.27 -16.65
CA CYS A 18 6.33 -62.22 -15.65
C CYS A 18 5.95 -60.91 -16.33
N ARG A 19 4.65 -60.63 -16.42
CA ARG A 19 4.17 -59.31 -16.80
C ARG A 19 4.51 -58.39 -15.64
N SER A 20 5.63 -57.69 -15.75
CA SER A 20 5.89 -56.50 -14.94
C SER A 20 4.79 -55.50 -15.26
N THR A 21 3.69 -55.56 -14.53
CA THR A 21 2.77 -54.42 -14.42
C THR A 21 3.52 -53.37 -13.61
N GLY A 22 4.41 -52.64 -14.30
CA GLY A 22 4.92 -51.38 -13.79
C GLY A 22 3.71 -50.46 -13.68
N VAL A 23 3.08 -50.47 -12.51
CA VAL A 23 2.07 -49.47 -12.17
C VAL A 23 2.84 -48.18 -12.00
N LEU A 24 2.80 -47.32 -13.02
CA LEU A 24 3.19 -45.92 -12.85
C LEU A 24 2.11 -45.32 -11.94
N ALA A 25 2.39 -45.27 -10.65
CA ALA A 25 1.58 -44.51 -9.73
C ALA A 25 1.87 -43.04 -10.02
N ASP A 26 0.92 -42.33 -10.63
CA ASP A 26 0.90 -40.87 -10.59
C ASP A 26 0.69 -40.48 -9.13
N ILE A 27 1.79 -40.19 -8.43
CA ILE A 27 1.76 -39.71 -7.05
C ILE A 27 1.50 -38.21 -7.13
N PRO A 28 0.31 -37.70 -6.74
CA PRO A 28 0.08 -36.27 -6.69
C PRO A 28 0.98 -35.67 -5.60
N ILE A 29 1.91 -34.81 -6.01
CA ILE A 29 2.71 -34.00 -5.08
C ILE A 29 1.88 -32.76 -4.72
N THR A 30 1.47 -32.67 -3.46
CA THR A 30 0.85 -31.46 -2.92
C THR A 30 1.94 -30.60 -2.28
N ILE A 31 2.24 -29.46 -2.89
CA ILE A 31 3.12 -28.44 -2.31
C ILE A 31 2.24 -27.36 -1.69
N THR A 32 2.36 -27.20 -0.37
CA THR A 32 1.71 -26.10 0.35
C THR A 32 2.76 -25.03 0.64
N GLY A 33 2.45 -23.79 0.30
CA GLY A 33 3.26 -22.62 0.63
C GLY A 33 2.38 -21.46 1.08
N THR A 34 2.94 -20.56 1.89
CA THR A 34 2.28 -19.33 2.35
C THR A 34 2.96 -18.13 1.70
N ILE A 35 2.17 -17.24 1.10
CA ILE A 35 2.65 -15.95 0.60
C ILE A 35 2.48 -14.92 1.70
N ILE A 36 3.56 -14.23 2.07
CA ILE A 36 3.53 -13.14 3.05
C ILE A 36 3.61 -11.82 2.27
N GLU A 37 2.67 -10.91 2.51
CA GLU A 37 2.70 -9.59 1.89
C GLU A 37 3.76 -8.70 2.57
N PRO A 38 4.52 -7.90 1.79
CA PRO A 38 5.50 -6.98 2.33
C PRO A 38 4.83 -5.88 3.15
N ALA A 39 5.42 -5.56 4.30
CA ALA A 39 4.96 -4.49 5.17
C ALA A 39 5.66 -3.17 4.83
N CYS A 40 4.93 -2.07 5.02
CA CYS A 40 5.48 -0.72 4.99
C CYS A 40 5.14 0.00 6.30
N SER A 41 6.05 0.85 6.76
CA SER A 41 5.89 1.72 7.92
C SER A 41 5.91 3.18 7.48
N VAL A 42 5.11 4.00 8.15
CA VAL A 42 5.10 5.45 8.00
C VAL A 42 5.35 6.03 9.37
N THR A 43 6.43 6.80 9.51
CA THR A 43 6.78 7.48 10.76
C THR A 43 7.05 8.95 10.50
N ASP A 44 7.06 9.78 11.54
CA ASP A 44 7.68 11.10 11.47
C ASP A 44 9.23 10.96 11.45
N ALA A 45 9.92 12.11 11.53
CA ALA A 45 11.38 12.17 11.62
C ALA A 45 11.95 11.56 12.92
N SER A 46 11.14 11.46 13.99
CA SER A 46 11.54 10.87 15.28
C SER A 46 11.29 9.36 15.37
N GLY A 47 10.59 8.77 14.39
CA GLY A 47 10.17 7.37 14.40
C GLY A 47 8.78 7.14 15.01
N SER A 48 8.05 8.20 15.37
CA SER A 48 6.67 8.15 15.86
C SER A 48 5.69 7.91 14.71
N GLY A 49 4.62 7.13 14.95
CA GLY A 49 3.51 6.96 14.00
C GLY A 49 2.57 8.16 13.91
N GLN A 50 2.83 9.22 14.67
CA GLN A 50 2.08 10.47 14.67
C GLN A 50 3.01 11.61 14.29
N THR A 51 2.54 12.49 13.41
CA THR A 51 3.22 13.74 13.11
C THR A 51 2.29 14.92 13.38
N GLU A 52 2.83 15.98 13.95
CA GLU A 52 2.10 17.19 14.29
C GLU A 52 2.59 18.36 13.44
N VAL A 53 1.64 19.18 13.00
CA VAL A 53 1.93 20.43 12.28
C VAL A 53 1.42 21.58 13.13
N ASN A 54 2.32 22.46 13.55
CA ASN A 54 1.96 23.67 14.26
C ASN A 54 2.06 24.86 13.32
N PHE A 55 0.92 25.47 13.00
CA PHE A 55 0.86 26.67 12.18
C PHE A 55 1.30 27.94 12.92
N GLY A 56 1.35 27.89 14.25
CA GLY A 56 1.53 29.09 15.08
C GLY A 56 0.40 30.11 14.88
N PRO A 57 0.60 31.35 15.33
CA PRO A 57 -0.31 32.44 15.03
C PRO A 57 -0.26 32.80 13.54
N VAL A 58 -1.42 32.76 12.87
CA VAL A 58 -1.58 33.17 11.48
C VAL A 58 -2.62 34.28 11.41
N SER A 59 -2.29 35.39 10.75
CA SER A 59 -3.25 36.48 10.51
C SER A 59 -4.35 36.01 9.56
N LEU A 60 -5.59 36.46 9.76
CA LEU A 60 -6.70 36.12 8.85
C LEU A 60 -6.42 36.56 7.40
N GLU A 61 -5.62 37.64 7.22
CA GLU A 61 -5.22 38.14 5.90
C GLU A 61 -4.18 37.27 5.19
N ASP A 62 -3.47 36.40 5.94
CA ASP A 62 -2.46 35.49 5.39
C ASP A 62 -3.06 34.13 5.01
N VAL A 63 -4.32 33.84 5.37
CA VAL A 63 -5.02 32.60 5.00
C VAL A 63 -5.12 32.50 3.47
N GLY A 64 -4.75 31.33 2.92
CA GLY A 64 -4.65 31.09 1.48
C GLY A 64 -3.35 31.57 0.84
N THR A 65 -2.36 32.00 1.64
CA THR A 65 -1.03 32.40 1.16
C THR A 65 0.07 31.49 1.72
N VAL A 66 1.28 31.61 1.15
CA VAL A 66 2.47 30.84 1.57
C VAL A 66 2.85 31.06 3.04
N LYS A 67 2.43 32.18 3.65
CA LYS A 67 2.70 32.46 5.07
C LYS A 67 1.86 31.59 6.01
N ALA A 68 0.73 31.11 5.52
CA ALA A 68 -0.14 30.17 6.24
C ALA A 68 0.15 28.71 5.88
N GLN A 69 1.35 28.43 5.34
CA GLN A 69 1.77 27.10 4.92
C GLN A 69 2.84 26.54 5.86
N GLN A 70 2.70 25.27 6.22
CA GLN A 70 3.69 24.51 6.97
C GLN A 70 4.04 23.23 6.23
N SER A 71 5.27 22.74 6.43
CA SER A 71 5.71 21.46 5.87
C SER A 71 5.56 20.35 6.91
N LEU A 72 5.20 19.18 6.41
CA LEU A 72 5.04 17.94 7.15
C LEU A 72 5.89 16.87 6.45
N THR A 73 6.93 16.38 7.12
CA THR A 73 7.77 15.30 6.57
C THR A 73 7.53 14.01 7.34
N MET A 74 7.18 12.96 6.59
CA MET A 74 7.08 11.60 7.07
C MET A 74 8.13 10.75 6.36
N ARG A 75 8.59 9.69 7.01
CA ARG A 75 9.47 8.68 6.45
C ARG A 75 8.66 7.44 6.13
N VAL A 76 8.80 6.95 4.91
CA VAL A 76 8.23 5.68 4.47
C VAL A 76 9.36 4.66 4.39
N THR A 77 9.11 3.44 4.88
CA THR A 77 10.07 2.34 4.77
C THR A 77 9.31 1.04 4.57
N CYS A 78 9.62 0.31 3.50
CA CYS A 78 9.03 -0.99 3.18
C CYS A 78 10.09 -2.09 3.28
N ASP A 79 9.66 -3.29 3.67
CA ASP A 79 10.58 -4.40 3.94
C ASP A 79 10.97 -5.20 2.68
N ASP A 80 10.18 -5.08 1.60
CA ASP A 80 10.45 -5.73 0.31
C ASP A 80 9.82 -4.94 -0.85
N SER A 81 10.12 -5.40 -2.07
CA SER A 81 9.53 -5.00 -3.35
C SER A 81 8.01 -5.16 -3.41
N ALA A 82 7.38 -4.36 -4.27
CA ALA A 82 5.95 -4.45 -4.53
C ALA A 82 5.56 -5.86 -5.07
N PRO A 83 4.46 -6.46 -4.59
CA PRO A 83 3.92 -7.66 -5.22
C PRO A 83 3.61 -7.42 -6.70
N SER A 84 3.68 -8.47 -7.51
CA SER A 84 3.44 -8.38 -8.95
C SER A 84 2.12 -7.68 -9.27
N GLY A 85 2.19 -6.61 -10.08
CA GLY A 85 1.03 -5.83 -10.52
C GLY A 85 0.50 -4.82 -9.50
N LYS A 86 1.08 -4.74 -8.31
CA LYS A 86 0.76 -3.71 -7.30
C LYS A 86 1.78 -2.58 -7.33
N SER A 87 1.39 -1.43 -6.80
CA SER A 87 2.26 -0.26 -6.65
C SER A 87 2.05 0.39 -5.28
N LEU A 88 3.08 1.03 -4.75
CA LEU A 88 2.99 1.71 -3.46
C LEU A 88 2.15 2.98 -3.63
N LYS A 89 1.05 3.09 -2.88
CA LYS A 89 0.14 4.23 -2.92
C LYS A 89 -0.12 4.76 -1.52
N MET A 90 -0.45 6.05 -1.45
CA MET A 90 -0.90 6.75 -0.26
C MET A 90 -2.40 7.03 -0.34
N PHE A 91 -3.08 6.98 0.80
CA PHE A 91 -4.46 7.42 0.98
C PHE A 91 -4.56 8.30 2.22
N ILE A 92 -5.28 9.42 2.12
CA ILE A 92 -5.52 10.33 3.25
C ILE A 92 -7.01 10.34 3.59
N THR A 93 -7.33 9.91 4.81
CA THR A 93 -8.69 9.93 5.35
C THR A 93 -8.85 11.15 6.26
N PRO A 94 -9.83 12.04 6.00
CA PRO A 94 -10.15 13.14 6.89
C PRO A 94 -10.58 12.65 8.28
N GLY A 95 -10.21 13.40 9.32
CA GLY A 95 -10.62 13.14 10.70
C GLY A 95 -12.03 13.61 11.03
N SER A 96 -12.30 13.82 12.31
CA SER A 96 -13.64 14.11 12.84
C SER A 96 -14.28 15.40 12.31
N ASN A 97 -13.46 16.37 11.91
CA ASN A 97 -13.93 17.64 11.35
C ASN A 97 -14.28 17.54 9.85
N GLY A 98 -14.11 16.35 9.25
CA GLY A 98 -14.51 16.08 7.88
C GLY A 98 -13.74 16.91 6.85
N THR A 99 -14.48 17.43 5.86
CA THR A 99 -13.92 18.24 4.78
C THR A 99 -14.74 19.50 4.56
N ILE A 100 -14.10 20.52 3.99
CA ILE A 100 -14.79 21.67 3.39
C ILE A 100 -14.42 21.76 1.91
N THR A 101 -15.21 22.47 1.11
CA THR A 101 -14.90 22.68 -0.31
C THR A 101 -14.10 23.95 -0.49
N TRP A 102 -12.90 23.88 -1.06
CA TRP A 102 -12.08 25.03 -1.44
C TRP A 102 -11.61 24.88 -2.89
N SER A 103 -11.79 25.93 -3.70
CA SER A 103 -11.47 25.90 -5.13
C SER A 103 -12.07 24.68 -5.87
N GLY A 104 -13.31 24.32 -5.51
CA GLY A 104 -14.06 23.22 -6.13
C GLY A 104 -13.63 21.81 -5.73
N GLN A 105 -12.76 21.65 -4.72
CA GLN A 105 -12.25 20.35 -4.27
C GLN A 105 -12.36 20.20 -2.74
N PRO A 106 -12.48 18.97 -2.21
CA PRO A 106 -12.48 18.73 -0.77
C PRO A 106 -11.08 18.95 -0.19
N VAL A 107 -11.01 19.73 0.88
CA VAL A 107 -9.82 19.94 1.73
C VAL A 107 -10.16 19.56 3.17
N LEU A 108 -9.16 19.35 4.03
CA LEU A 108 -9.41 18.93 5.41
C LEU A 108 -10.19 20.04 6.14
N GLY A 109 -11.24 19.65 6.86
CA GLY A 109 -11.95 20.56 7.75
C GLY A 109 -11.19 20.77 9.06
N THR A 110 -11.28 21.97 9.62
CA THR A 110 -10.82 22.24 10.99
C THR A 110 -12.00 22.36 11.95
N SER A 111 -11.72 22.45 13.26
CA SER A 111 -12.74 22.74 14.27
C SER A 111 -13.31 24.16 14.16
N LEU A 112 -12.70 25.03 13.35
CA LEU A 112 -13.14 26.40 13.10
C LEU A 112 -13.91 26.43 11.77
N SER A 113 -15.20 26.76 11.84
CA SER A 113 -16.07 26.77 10.66
C SER A 113 -15.55 27.70 9.57
N GLY A 114 -15.54 27.22 8.33
CA GLY A 114 -15.04 27.96 7.17
C GLY A 114 -13.51 27.96 7.02
N LEU A 115 -12.75 27.39 7.95
CA LEU A 115 -11.31 27.21 7.85
C LEU A 115 -10.97 25.75 7.54
N GLY A 116 -10.14 25.54 6.52
CA GLY A 116 -9.67 24.23 6.09
C GLY A 116 -8.16 24.19 5.87
N ILE A 117 -7.65 23.01 5.54
CA ILE A 117 -6.24 22.76 5.25
C ILE A 117 -6.12 22.07 3.90
N ASP A 118 -5.54 22.77 2.92
CA ASP A 118 -5.15 22.20 1.63
C ASP A 118 -3.80 21.48 1.75
N LEU A 119 -3.69 20.33 1.11
CA LEU A 119 -2.48 19.51 1.12
C LEU A 119 -1.86 19.47 -0.29
N THR A 120 -0.57 19.78 -0.38
CA THR A 120 0.21 19.67 -1.61
C THR A 120 1.50 18.89 -1.39
N ASP A 121 2.11 18.38 -2.45
CA ASP A 121 3.47 17.84 -2.40
C ASP A 121 4.55 18.95 -2.46
N SER A 122 5.82 18.54 -2.45
CA SER A 122 6.96 19.45 -2.59
C SER A 122 6.97 20.24 -3.91
N SER A 123 6.32 19.72 -4.95
CA SER A 123 6.15 20.34 -6.28
C SER A 123 4.89 21.21 -6.39
N GLN A 124 4.16 21.43 -5.28
CA GLN A 124 2.89 22.16 -5.21
C GLN A 124 1.71 21.47 -5.94
N THR A 125 1.84 20.19 -6.25
CA THR A 125 0.73 19.40 -6.76
C THR A 125 -0.21 19.07 -5.60
N ARG A 126 -1.51 19.34 -5.76
CA ARG A 126 -2.52 19.01 -4.73
C ARG A 126 -2.62 17.51 -4.51
N ILE A 127 -2.70 17.12 -3.24
CA ILE A 127 -2.99 15.75 -2.82
C ILE A 127 -4.50 15.61 -2.59
N PRO A 128 -5.22 14.86 -3.42
CA PRO A 128 -6.65 14.62 -3.23
C PRO A 128 -6.89 13.79 -1.96
N LEU A 129 -7.94 14.14 -1.23
CA LEU A 129 -8.39 13.38 -0.08
C LEU A 129 -9.21 12.17 -0.52
N SER A 130 -9.20 11.12 0.30
CA SER A 130 -10.01 9.91 0.10
C SER A 130 -9.81 9.23 -1.27
N THR A 131 -8.62 9.36 -1.85
CA THR A 131 -8.23 8.77 -3.13
C THR A 131 -6.82 8.21 -3.02
N TRP A 132 -6.58 7.07 -3.67
CA TRP A 132 -5.24 6.49 -3.76
C TRP A 132 -4.38 7.26 -4.76
N VAL A 133 -3.22 7.72 -4.30
CA VAL A 133 -2.23 8.45 -5.12
C VAL A 133 -0.85 7.87 -4.97
N ASP A 134 0.06 8.19 -5.88
CA ASP A 134 1.47 7.86 -5.71
C ASP A 134 2.04 8.50 -4.43
N VAL A 135 3.00 7.82 -3.80
CA VAL A 135 3.69 8.33 -2.62
C VAL A 135 4.75 9.34 -3.06
N PRO A 136 4.55 10.67 -2.86
CA PRO A 136 5.48 11.65 -3.37
C PRO A 136 6.82 11.56 -2.63
N GLY A 137 7.92 11.64 -3.37
CA GLY A 137 9.28 11.63 -2.81
C GLY A 137 9.87 10.25 -2.50
N VAL A 138 9.12 9.16 -2.72
CA VAL A 138 9.60 7.79 -2.51
C VAL A 138 9.86 7.12 -3.85
N ASP A 139 11.07 6.61 -4.07
CA ASP A 139 11.39 5.77 -5.22
C ASP A 139 10.80 4.38 -5.02
N THR A 140 9.78 4.05 -5.81
CA THR A 140 9.05 2.77 -5.74
C THR A 140 9.59 1.74 -6.73
N SER A 141 10.61 2.08 -7.53
CA SER A 141 11.20 1.19 -8.53
C SER A 141 12.26 0.24 -7.96
N VAL A 142 12.65 0.44 -6.69
CA VAL A 142 13.68 -0.33 -6.00
C VAL A 142 13.09 -1.43 -5.11
N VAL A 143 13.92 -2.40 -4.76
CA VAL A 143 13.59 -3.38 -3.70
C VAL A 143 13.61 -2.66 -2.36
N ALA A 144 12.60 -2.93 -1.52
CA ALA A 144 12.43 -2.29 -0.21
C ALA A 144 12.44 -0.75 -0.26
N PRO A 145 11.45 -0.12 -0.94
CA PRO A 145 11.34 1.34 -1.04
C PRO A 145 11.47 2.06 0.31
N SER A 146 12.28 3.11 0.33
CA SER A 146 12.40 4.01 1.48
C SER A 146 12.65 5.44 1.03
N GLY A 147 12.13 6.40 1.78
CA GLY A 147 12.30 7.81 1.45
C GLY A 147 11.52 8.75 2.35
N GLU A 148 11.76 10.05 2.15
CA GLU A 148 11.02 11.12 2.80
C GLU A 148 9.85 11.55 1.92
N MET A 149 8.66 11.52 2.51
CA MET A 149 7.43 12.05 1.96
C MET A 149 7.16 13.41 2.62
N THR A 150 7.36 14.49 1.88
CA THR A 150 7.04 15.85 2.34
C THR A 150 5.72 16.32 1.75
N LEU A 151 4.76 16.60 2.64
CA LEU A 151 3.53 17.30 2.33
C LEU A 151 3.62 18.74 2.82
N ARG A 152 2.87 19.63 2.18
CA ARG A 152 2.69 21.02 2.59
C ARG A 152 1.22 21.24 2.91
N ALA A 153 0.97 21.71 4.12
CA ALA A 153 -0.35 22.01 4.62
C ALA A 153 -0.53 23.53 4.64
N MET A 154 -1.53 24.04 3.92
CA MET A 154 -1.84 25.48 3.87
C MET A 154 -3.23 25.75 4.42
N LEU A 155 -3.35 26.71 5.34
CA LEU A 155 -4.67 27.17 5.78
C LEU A 155 -5.38 27.85 4.62
N VAL A 156 -6.61 27.45 4.37
CA VAL A 156 -7.45 27.97 3.29
C VAL A 156 -8.86 28.23 3.80
N SER A 157 -9.56 29.12 3.11
CA SER A 157 -10.97 29.39 3.38
C SER A 157 -11.71 29.68 2.09
N PRO A 158 -12.97 29.22 1.95
CA PRO A 158 -13.83 29.62 0.84
C PRO A 158 -14.15 31.12 0.87
N ASP A 159 -14.20 31.71 2.08
CA ASP A 159 -14.49 33.13 2.28
C ASP A 159 -13.85 33.62 3.58
N THR A 160 -12.68 34.27 3.45
CA THR A 160 -11.92 34.81 4.58
C THR A 160 -12.64 35.95 5.30
N SER A 161 -13.63 36.60 4.68
CA SER A 161 -14.38 37.70 5.31
C SER A 161 -15.34 37.22 6.40
N THR A 162 -15.71 35.94 6.36
CA THR A 162 -16.60 35.29 7.34
C THR A 162 -15.85 34.57 8.46
N LEU A 163 -14.52 34.47 8.35
CA LEU A 163 -13.70 33.81 9.35
C LEU A 163 -13.65 34.63 10.64
N THR A 164 -13.78 33.92 11.75
CA THR A 164 -13.52 34.49 13.09
C THR A 164 -12.16 33.99 13.58
N ALA A 165 -11.36 34.87 14.17
CA ALA A 165 -10.10 34.46 14.79
C ALA A 165 -10.35 33.51 15.97
N GLY A 166 -9.53 32.48 16.12
CA GLY A 166 -9.64 31.52 17.20
C GLY A 166 -8.69 30.34 17.04
N ASN A 167 -8.65 29.51 18.07
CA ASN A 167 -7.89 28.25 18.02
C ASN A 167 -8.63 27.25 17.11
N PHE A 168 -7.86 26.46 16.37
CA PHE A 168 -8.39 25.40 15.54
C PHE A 168 -7.58 24.11 15.71
N SER A 169 -8.21 22.99 15.41
CA SER A 169 -7.56 21.69 15.29
C SER A 169 -8.08 20.92 14.07
N ALA A 170 -7.28 19.99 13.57
CA ALA A 170 -7.67 19.06 12.53
C ALA A 170 -6.88 17.77 12.71
N THR A 171 -7.46 16.65 12.26
CA THR A 171 -6.80 15.34 12.25
C THR A 171 -7.03 14.69 10.90
N ALA A 172 -6.10 13.84 10.50
CA ALA A 172 -6.21 12.99 9.32
C ALA A 172 -5.40 11.71 9.56
N SER A 173 -5.78 10.63 8.87
CA SER A 173 -5.02 9.38 8.86
C SER A 173 -4.39 9.19 7.49
N VAL A 174 -3.09 8.93 7.47
CA VAL A 174 -2.35 8.58 6.26
C VAL A 174 -2.12 7.07 6.26
N VAL A 175 -2.49 6.42 5.17
CA VAL A 175 -2.24 5.00 4.94
C VAL A 175 -1.35 4.86 3.72
N VAL A 176 -0.31 4.05 3.82
CA VAL A 176 0.53 3.65 2.68
C VAL A 176 0.41 2.15 2.50
N SER A 177 0.13 1.71 1.28
CA SER A 177 -0.09 0.30 0.97
C SER A 177 0.26 -0.04 -0.47
N TYR A 178 0.57 -1.30 -0.74
CA TYR A 178 0.66 -1.83 -2.09
C TYR A 178 -0.74 -2.20 -2.59
N ILE A 179 -1.22 -1.51 -3.62
CA ILE A 179 -2.52 -1.78 -4.27
C ILE A 179 -2.39 -2.01 -5.77
#